data_AF-A0A817CRA1-F1
#
_entry.id   AF-A0A817CRA1-F1
#
_cell.length_a   1.000
_cell.length_b   1.000
_cell.length_c   1.000
_cell.angle_alpha   90.00
_cell.angle_beta   90.00
_cell.angle_gamma   90.00
#
_symmetry.space_group_name_H-M   'P 1'
#
loop_
_entity.id
_entity.type
_entity.pdbx_description
1 polymer ?
#
loop_
_entity_poly.entity_id
_entity_poly.type
_entity_poly.pdbx_seq_one_letter_code
_entity_poly.pdbx_strand_id
1 'polypeptide(L)' 'MLQFTNVDHKPPQLPPFYGYRTHPLLSLREALNPIVSQIHQLEEFIKIAQTECHFPSEHDLTREESTSIYLYIMD' A
#
# COMPACT_ATOMS: atom_id res chain seq x y z
N MET A 1 -3.04 -16.30 -26.79
CA MET A 1 -4.10 -15.27 -26.92
C MET A 1 -3.82 -14.24 -25.84
N LEU A 2 -3.38 -13.04 -26.22
CA LEU A 2 -2.82 -12.02 -25.33
C LEU A 2 -3.93 -11.26 -24.61
N GLN A 3 -4.05 -11.42 -23.29
CA GLN A 3 -5.13 -10.86 -22.45
C GLN A 3 -4.72 -9.55 -21.74
N PHE A 4 -3.67 -8.87 -22.19
CA PHE A 4 -3.08 -7.70 -21.48
C PHE A 4 -3.02 -6.42 -22.31
N THR A 5 -3.76 -6.30 -23.41
CA THR A 5 -3.72 -5.11 -24.28
C THR A 5 -4.75 -4.02 -23.94
N ASN A 6 -5.47 -4.15 -22.82
CA ASN A 6 -6.45 -3.15 -22.39
C ASN A 6 -5.98 -2.43 -21.12
N VAL A 7 -4.77 -1.87 -21.18
CA VAL A 7 -4.32 -0.88 -20.20
C VAL A 7 -4.58 0.46 -20.84
N ASP A 8 -5.60 1.19 -20.36
CA ASP A 8 -5.82 2.57 -20.74
C ASP A 8 -4.51 3.35 -20.49
N HIS A 9 -3.84 3.78 -21.55
CA HIS A 9 -2.56 4.51 -21.48
C HIS A 9 -2.65 5.84 -20.73
N LYS A 10 -3.88 6.27 -20.39
CA LYS A 10 -4.14 7.48 -19.65
C LYS A 10 -4.97 7.10 -18.42
N PRO A 11 -4.40 7.10 -17.21
CA PRO A 11 -5.20 6.90 -16.01
C PRO A 11 -6.33 7.95 -15.99
N PRO A 12 -7.58 7.56 -15.70
CA PRO A 12 -8.66 8.51 -15.60
C PRO A 12 -8.28 9.59 -14.59
N GLN A 13 -8.55 10.85 -14.93
CA GLN A 13 -8.35 11.95 -13.99
C GLN A 13 -9.41 11.84 -12.89
N LEU A 14 -9.10 11.04 -11.87
CA LEU A 14 -9.91 10.93 -10.68
C LEU A 14 -9.72 12.22 -9.87
N PRO A 15 -10.80 12.90 -9.44
CA PRO A 15 -10.66 13.99 -8.51
C PRO A 15 -9.98 13.48 -7.24
N PRO A 16 -9.12 14.29 -6.60
CA PRO A 16 -8.48 13.89 -5.36
C PRO A 16 -9.54 13.50 -4.33
N PHE A 17 -9.50 12.24 -3.89
CA PHE A 17 -10.45 11.73 -2.92
C PHE A 17 -10.03 12.19 -1.52
N TYR A 18 -10.69 13.24 -1.04
CA TYR A 18 -10.39 13.85 0.26
C TYR A 18 -11.09 13.18 1.45
N GLY A 19 -11.88 12.13 1.22
CA GLY A 19 -12.68 11.48 2.27
C GLY A 19 -11.87 11.01 3.47
N TYR A 20 -10.59 10.70 3.28
CA TYR A 20 -9.71 10.21 4.35
C TYR A 20 -8.92 11.30 5.09
N ARG A 21 -9.02 12.59 4.69
CA ARG A 21 -8.23 13.68 5.33
C ARG A 21 -8.51 13.86 6.81
N THR A 22 -9.74 13.59 7.24
CA THR A 22 -10.18 13.73 8.65
C THR A 22 -10.27 12.38 9.36
N HIS A 23 -9.93 11.28 8.67
CA HIS A 23 -9.94 9.96 9.29
C HIS A 23 -8.65 9.76 10.09
N PRO A 24 -8.73 9.09 11.25
CA PRO A 24 -7.53 8.72 11.98
C PRO A 24 -6.66 7.83 11.10
N LEU A 25 -5.35 8.05 11.14
CA LEU A 25 -4.39 7.13 10.55
C LEU A 25 -4.51 5.80 11.29
N LEU A 26 -4.86 4.76 10.54
CA LEU A 26 -4.90 3.39 11.03
C LEU A 26 -3.55 2.74 10.81
N SER A 27 -3.19 1.80 11.68
CA SER A 27 -2.05 0.95 11.42
C SER A 27 -2.26 0.16 10.13
N LEU A 28 -1.16 -0.25 9.52
CA LEU A 28 -1.20 -1.03 8.27
C LEU A 28 -2.05 -2.31 8.44
N ARG A 29 -1.95 -2.99 9.59
CA ARG A 29 -2.73 -4.19 9.90
C ARG A 29 -4.24 -3.88 10.00
N GLU A 30 -4.60 -2.79 10.67
CA GLU A 30 -6.00 -2.38 10.80
C GLU A 30 -6.62 -2.01 9.45
N ALA A 31 -5.87 -1.32 8.60
CA ALA A 31 -6.30 -0.95 7.25
C ALA A 31 -6.55 -2.20 6.37
N LEU A 32 -5.77 -3.26 6.59
CA LEU A 32 -5.81 -4.49 5.80
C LEU A 32 -6.76 -5.56 6.34
N ASN A 33 -7.20 -5.47 7.59
CA ASN A 33 -8.16 -6.39 8.20
C ASN A 33 -9.38 -6.73 7.32
N PRO A 34 -10.03 -5.78 6.62
CA PRO A 34 -11.20 -6.08 5.78
C PRO A 34 -10.90 -7.02 4.61
N ILE A 35 -9.63 -7.11 4.19
CA ILE A 35 -9.21 -7.89 3.01
C ILE A 35 -8.17 -8.98 3.36
N VAL A 36 -7.84 -9.16 4.63
CA VAL A 36 -6.82 -10.13 5.08
C VAL A 36 -7.12 -11.56 4.63
N SER A 37 -8.40 -11.94 4.59
CA SER A 37 -8.81 -13.27 4.13
C SER A 37 -8.66 -13.47 2.63
N GLN A 38 -8.51 -12.39 1.87
CA GLN A 38 -8.39 -12.40 0.41
C GLN A 38 -6.93 -12.42 -0.04
N ILE A 39 -6.00 -12.02 0.84
CA ILE A 39 -4.56 -11.97 0.54
C ILE A 39 -3.87 -13.09 1.30
N HIS A 40 -3.47 -14.13 0.57
CA HIS A 40 -2.69 -15.22 1.14
C HIS A 40 -1.34 -14.67 1.65
N GLN A 41 -0.94 -15.08 2.86
CA GLN A 41 0.32 -14.67 3.50
C GLN A 41 0.49 -13.17 3.77
N LEU A 42 -0.60 -12.39 3.87
CA LEU A 42 -0.52 -10.95 4.12
C LEU A 42 0.32 -10.57 5.35
N GLU A 43 0.17 -11.32 6.44
CA GLU A 43 0.95 -11.13 7.66
C GLU A 43 2.46 -11.33 7.44
N GLU A 44 2.83 -12.24 6.56
CA GLU A 44 4.22 -12.49 6.21
C GLU A 44 4.78 -11.34 5.36
N PHE A 45 4.01 -10.81 4.41
CA PHE A 45 4.38 -9.63 3.63
C PHE A 45 4.51 -8.37 4.51
N ILE A 46 3.59 -8.14 5.45
CA ILE A 46 3.70 -7.03 6.41
C ILE A 46 5.00 -7.17 7.22
N LYS A 47 5.32 -8.37 7.68
CA LYS A 47 6.52 -8.62 8.46
C LYS A 47 7.80 -8.40 7.64
N ILE A 48 7.84 -8.90 6.40
CA ILE A 48 8.96 -8.67 5.47
C ILE A 48 9.11 -7.18 5.23
N ALA A 49 8.03 -6.48 4.89
CA ALA A 49 8.05 -5.05 4.64
C ALA A 49 8.56 -4.27 5.86
N GLN A 50 8.12 -4.58 7.09
CA GLN A 50 8.62 -3.90 8.29
C GLN A 50 10.09 -4.19 8.60
N THR A 51 10.61 -5.33 8.15
CA THR A 51 11.99 -5.78 8.43
C THR A 51 12.97 -5.28 7.37
N GLU A 52 12.58 -5.39 6.11
CA GLU A 52 13.38 -5.08 4.92
C GLU A 52 13.19 -3.63 4.43
N CYS A 53 12.17 -2.92 4.93
CA CYS A 53 12.02 -1.49 4.66
C CYS A 53 13.23 -0.74 5.22
N HIS A 54 14.14 -0.39 4.33
CA HIS A 54 15.23 0.51 4.60
C HIS A 54 14.64 1.91 4.75
N PHE A 55 14.14 2.20 5.96
CA PHE A 55 13.49 3.45 6.36
C PHE A 55 14.28 4.65 5.81
N PRO A 56 13.80 5.32 4.74
CA PRO A 56 14.45 6.53 4.30
C PRO A 56 14.01 7.63 5.28
N SER A 57 14.71 7.70 6.41
CA SER A 57 14.51 8.71 7.46
C SER A 57 14.71 10.14 6.94
N GLU A 58 15.24 10.28 5.73
CA GLU A 58 15.48 11.53 5.02
C GLU A 58 14.19 12.32 4.71
N HIS A 59 13.01 11.69 4.78
CA HIS A 59 11.73 12.32 4.44
C HIS A 59 10.72 12.40 5.61
N ASP A 60 11.19 12.23 6.85
CA ASP A 60 10.34 12.28 8.07
C ASP A 60 9.13 11.33 8.04
N LEU A 61 9.16 10.29 7.21
CA LEU A 61 8.12 9.27 7.18
C LEU A 61 8.15 8.48 8.48
N THR A 62 7.01 7.97 8.91
CA THR A 62 6.96 6.93 9.95
C THR A 62 7.33 5.58 9.35
N ARG A 63 7.70 4.63 10.22
CA ARG A 63 8.01 3.26 9.78
C ARG A 63 6.82 2.61 9.09
N GLU A 64 5.59 2.89 9.54
CA GLU A 64 4.39 2.37 8.90
C GLU A 64 4.14 2.97 7.52
N GLU A 65 4.33 4.28 7.34
CA GLU A 65 4.21 4.92 6.02
C GLU A 65 5.25 4.41 5.04
N SER A 66 6.48 4.17 5.51
CA SER A 66 7.53 3.58 4.66
C SER A 66 7.21 2.13 4.31
N THR A 67 6.62 1.37 5.23
CA THR A 67 6.18 -0.02 5.02
C THR A 67 5.06 -0.11 4.00
N SER A 68 4.07 0.79 4.06
CA SER A 68 2.95 0.80 3.10
C SER A 68 3.41 1.13 1.69
N ILE A 69 4.36 2.06 1.54
CA ILE A 69 5.01 2.35 0.26
C ILE A 69 5.79 1.13 -0.23
N TYR A 70 6.55 0.45 0.64
CA TYR A 70 7.30 -0.75 0.28
C TYR A 70 6.39 -1.88 -0.23
N LEU A 71 5.26 -2.13 0.44
CA LEU A 71 4.27 -3.11 -0.02
C LEU A 71 3.66 -2.75 -1.38
N TYR A 72 3.52 -1.46 -1.70
CA TYR A 72 3.00 -1.03 -3.00
C TYR A 72 4.00 -1.25 -4.15
N ILE A 73 5.31 -1.23 -3.86
CA ILE A 73 6.38 -1.38 -4.86
C ILE A 73 6.97 -2.80 -4.94
N MET A 74 6.66 -3.68 -3.98
CA MET A 74 7.03 -5.09 -4.05
C MET A 74 6.29 -5.76 -5.21
N ASP A 75 7.05 -6.36 -6.14
CA ASP A 75 6.58 -7.12 -7.31
C ASP A 75 6.41 -8.61 -6.96
#